data_AF-A0A2L2Z8D9-F1
#
_entry.id   AF-A0A2L2Z8D9-F1
#
_cell.length_a   1.000
_cell.length_b   1.000
_cell.length_c   1.000
_cell.angle_alpha   90.00
_cell.angle_beta   90.00
_cell.angle_gamma   90.00
#
_symmetry.space_group_name_H-M   'P 1'
#
loop_
_entity.id
_entity.type
_entity.pdbx_description
1 polymer ?
#
loop_
_entity_poly.entity_id
_entity_poly.type
_entity_poly.pdbx_seq_one_letter_code
_entity_poly.pdbx_strand_id
1 'polypeptide(L)' 'NVLRIFNEPSAAAIAFFLDKYGTVERYFLIFDFGCVTFDVSILSIDDGIFEVFSTAVDTLLGGVDFDNRMVNH' A
#
# COMPACT_ATOMS: atom_id res chain seq x y z
N ASN A 1 0.12 19.08 16.88
CA ASN A 1 1.49 18.99 16.36
C ASN A 1 1.62 17.68 15.59
N VAL A 2 2.25 17.66 14.41
CA VAL A 2 2.41 16.43 13.61
C VAL A 2 3.71 15.74 14.04
N LEU A 3 3.61 14.49 14.50
CA LEU A 3 4.75 13.77 15.10
C LEU A 3 5.63 13.07 14.05
N ARG A 4 4.99 12.54 13.00
CA ARG A 4 5.67 11.85 11.90
C ARG A 4 4.74 11.76 10.69
N ILE A 5 5.33 11.70 9.51
CA ILE A 5 4.64 11.39 8.25
C ILE A 5 5.22 10.05 7.78
N PHE A 6 4.33 9.14 7.41
CA PHE A 6 4.68 7.86 6.80
C PHE A 6 4.07 7.81 5.40
N ASN A 7 4.74 7.11 4.49
CA ASN A 7 4.10 6.72 3.23
C ASN A 7 3.07 5.62 3.49
N GLU A 8 2.01 5.61 2.68
CA GLU A 8 0.90 4.66 2.78
C GLU A 8 1.33 3.19 2.83
N PRO A 9 2.25 2.68 1.98
CA PRO A 9 2.61 1.27 2.03
C PRO A 9 3.29 0.88 3.35
N SER A 10 4.14 1.72 3.94
CA SER A 10 4.73 1.41 5.25
C SER A 10 3.68 1.51 6.37
N ALA A 11 2.75 2.46 6.28
CA ALA A 11 1.66 2.57 7.25
C ALA A 11 0.75 1.33 7.21
N ALA A 12 0.41 0.85 6.02
CA ALA A 12 -0.32 -0.40 5.83
C ALA A 12 0.46 -1.60 6.38
N ALA A 13 1.75 -1.70 6.09
CA ALA A 13 2.58 -2.80 6.57
C ALA A 13 2.66 -2.86 8.11
N ILE A 14 2.77 -1.71 8.78
CA ILE A 14 2.71 -1.59 10.24
C ILE A 14 1.32 -1.96 10.76
N ALA A 15 0.26 -1.45 10.13
CA ALA A 15 -1.12 -1.72 10.57
C ALA A 15 -1.51 -3.20 10.46
N PHE A 16 -0.98 -3.90 9.46
CA PHE A 16 -1.16 -5.35 9.28
C PHE A 16 -0.27 -6.19 10.20
N PHE A 17 0.48 -5.58 11.13
CA PHE A 17 1.41 -6.25 12.04
C PHE A 17 2.42 -7.13 11.30
N LEU A 18 2.89 -6.68 10.14
CA LEU A 18 3.83 -7.47 9.34
C LEU A 18 5.23 -7.52 9.97
N ASP A 19 5.55 -6.57 10.87
CA ASP A 19 6.78 -6.53 11.67
C ASP A 19 7.02 -7.83 12.46
N LYS A 20 5.94 -8.51 12.87
CA LYS A 20 6.01 -9.80 13.60
C LYS A 20 6.56 -10.95 12.76
N TYR A 21 6.66 -10.79 11.44
CA TYR A 21 7.19 -11.80 10.54
C TYR A 21 8.68 -11.61 10.19
N GLY A 22 9.35 -10.62 10.80
CA GLY A 22 10.72 -10.21 10.46
C GLY A 22 11.85 -11.13 10.93
N THR A 23 11.59 -12.37 11.34
CA THR A 23 12.65 -13.33 11.71
C THR A 23 13.37 -13.94 10.51
N VAL A 24 12.76 -13.85 9.33
CA VAL A 24 13.33 -14.23 8.03
C VAL A 24 12.86 -13.16 7.05
N GLU A 25 13.71 -12.76 6.11
CA GLU A 25 13.34 -11.83 5.06
C GLU A 25 12.08 -12.34 4.33
N ARG A 26 11.07 -11.46 4.24
CA ARG A 26 9.82 -11.75 3.53
C ARG A 26 9.43 -10.61 2.64
N TYR A 27 8.87 -10.96 1.49
CA TYR A 27 8.36 -10.02 0.50
C TYR A 27 6.84 -9.95 0.59
N PHE A 28 6.30 -8.74 0.54
CA PHE A 28 4.89 -8.45 0.59
C PHE A 28 4.51 -7.58 -0.61
N LEU A 29 3.37 -7.89 -1.21
CA LEU A 29 2.70 -7.01 -2.17
C LEU A 29 1.58 -6.28 -1.42
N ILE A 30 1.66 -4.96 -1.43
CA ILE A 30 0.59 -4.08 -0.95
C ILE A 30 -0.25 -3.67 -2.14
N PHE A 31 -1.54 -3.89 -2.03
CA PHE A 31 -2.55 -3.53 -3.00
C PHE A 31 -3.42 -2.44 -2.37
N ASP A 32 -3.21 -1.19 -2.77
CA ASP A 32 -3.98 -0.04 -2.30
C ASP A 32 -4.90 0.44 -3.42
N PHE A 33 -6.19 0.14 -3.29
CA PHE A 33 -7.21 0.50 -4.27
C PHE A 33 -8.03 1.65 -3.71
N GLY A 34 -7.55 2.86 -4.00
CA GLY A 34 -8.15 4.10 -3.54
C GLY A 34 -9.35 4.54 -4.37
N CYS A 35 -9.85 5.73 -4.01
CA CYS A 35 -10.97 6.35 -4.73
C CYS A 35 -10.55 6.85 -6.12
N VAL A 36 -9.34 7.39 -6.24
CA VAL A 36 -8.85 8.03 -7.49
C VAL A 36 -7.68 7.26 -8.09
N THR A 37 -6.86 6.63 -7.26
CA THR A 37 -5.66 5.93 -7.70
C THR A 37 -5.67 4.48 -7.27
N PHE A 38 -4.95 3.67 -8.04
CA PHE A 38 -4.64 2.30 -7.71
C PHE A 38 -3.13 2.15 -7.61
N ASP A 39 -2.65 1.87 -6.40
CA ASP A 39 -1.26 1.88 -6.04
C ASP A 39 -0.85 0.46 -5.62
N VAL A 40 0.22 -0.07 -6.23
CA VAL A 40 0.78 -1.38 -5.88
C VAL A 40 2.22 -1.19 -5.47
N SER A 41 2.58 -1.66 -4.28
CA SER A 41 3.95 -1.60 -3.77
C SER A 41 4.48 -2.97 -3.40
N ILE A 42 5.77 -3.22 -3.66
CA ILE A 42 6.49 -4.39 -3.16
C ILE A 42 7.39 -3.95 -2.02
N LEU A 43 7.30 -4.64 -0.88
CA LEU A 43 8.09 -4.37 0.31
C LEU A 43 8.78 -5.63 0.81
N SER A 44 9.98 -5.50 1.37
CA SER A 44 10.54 -6.50 2.28
C SER A 44 10.41 -6.09 3.73
N ILE A 45 10.44 -7.10 4.60
CA ILE A 45 10.69 -6.93 6.02
C ILE A 45 11.84 -7.84 6.39
N ASP A 46 12.89 -7.24 6.93
CA ASP A 46 14.03 -7.94 7.50
C ASP A 46 14.40 -7.30 8.85
N ASP A 47 14.45 -8.10 9.92
CA ASP A 47 14.71 -7.67 11.30
C ASP A 47 13.85 -6.46 11.75
N GLY A 48 12.58 -6.45 11.33
CA GLY A 48 11.63 -5.36 11.65
C GLY A 48 11.84 -4.06 10.87
N ILE A 49 12.78 -4.02 9.94
CA ILE A 49 13.01 -2.91 9.01
C ILE A 49 12.17 -3.15 7.76
N PHE A 50 11.36 -2.16 7.40
CA PHE A 50 10.56 -2.16 6.17
C PHE A 50 11.34 -1.44 5.06
N GLU A 51 11.48 -2.10 3.91
CA GLU A 51 12.05 -1.50 2.71
C GLU A 51 11.04 -1.59 1.56
N VAL A 52 10.82 -0.48 0.85
CA VAL A 52 9.98 -0.44 -0.35
C VAL A 52 10.87 -0.57 -1.57
N PHE A 53 10.71 -1.64 -2.34
CA PHE A 53 11.50 -1.84 -3.57
C PHE A 53 10.96 -1.05 -4.75
N SER A 54 9.64 -1.06 -4.92
CA SER A 54 8.99 -0.46 -6.06
C SER A 54 7.55 -0.15 -5.74
N THR A 55 7.06 0.93 -6.33
CA THR A 55 5.66 1.33 -6.32
C THR A 55 5.24 1.65 -7.75
N ALA A 56 4.15 1.06 -8.19
CA ALA A 56 3.46 1.40 -9.43
C ALA A 56 2.13 2.08 -9.06
N VAL A 57 1.77 3.13 -9.79
CA VAL A 57 0.57 3.93 -9.55
C VAL A 57 -0.19 4.05 -10.86
N ASP A 58 -1.46 3.67 -10.84
CA ASP A 58 -2.43 4.00 -11.88
C ASP A 58 -3.31 5.14 -11.39
N THR A 59 -3.15 6.32 -11.99
CA THR A 59 -3.90 7.52 -11.62
C THR A 59 -5.26 7.63 -12.33
N LEU A 60 -5.59 6.66 -13.18
CA LEU A 60 -6.81 6.62 -13.98
C LEU A 60 -7.66 5.38 -13.64
N LEU A 61 -7.44 4.79 -12.47
CA LEU A 61 -8.18 3.65 -11.97
C LEU A 61 -8.40 3.78 -10.47
N GLY A 62 -9.66 3.89 -10.06
CA GLY A 62 -10.07 3.87 -8.66
C GLY A 62 -11.57 3.71 -8.47
N GLY A 63 -12.03 3.91 -7.24
CA GLY A 63 -13.45 3.88 -6.86
C GLY A 63 -14.35 4.80 -7.71
N VAL A 64 -13.86 5.98 -8.12
CA VAL A 64 -14.63 6.92 -8.97
C VAL A 64 -14.99 6.29 -10.32
N ASP A 65 -14.12 5.47 -10.89
CA ASP A 65 -14.41 4.77 -12.15
C ASP A 65 -15.53 3.75 -11.98
N PHE A 66 -15.62 3.13 -10.79
CA PHE A 66 -16.66 2.16 -10.46
C PHE A 66 -17.98 2.89 -10.26
N ASP A 67 -17.97 4.01 -9.54
CA ASP A 67 -19.14 4.89 -9.37
C ASP A 67 -19.67 5.36 -10.72
N ASN A 68 -18.79 5.84 -11.61
CA ASN A 68 -19.15 6.26 -12.96
C ASN A 68 -19.75 5.12 -13.78
N ARG A 69 -19.18 3.91 -13.70
CA ARG A 69 -19.72 2.73 -14.41
C ARG A 69 -21.09 2.32 -13.87
N MET A 70 -21.32 2.42 -12.56
CA MET A 70 -22.61 2.10 -11.95
C MET A 70 -23.70 3.10 -12.36
N VAL A 71 -23.38 4.39 -12.47
CA VAL A 71 -24.35 5.42 -12.91
C VAL A 71 -24.69 5.31 -14.40
N ASN A 72 -23.74 4.88 -15.22
CA ASN A 72 -23.93 4.72 -16.66
C ASN A 72 -24.68 3.43 -17.06
N HIS A 73 -25.16 2.66 -16.08
CA HIS A 73 -25.94 1.42 -16.29
C HIS A 73 -27.36 1.60 -15.79
#